data_AF-A0A813EU97-F1
#
_entry.id   AF-A0A813EU97-F1
#
_cell.length_a   1.000
_cell.length_b   1.000
_cell.length_c   1.000
_cell.angle_alpha   90.00
_cell.angle_beta   90.00
_cell.angle_gamma   90.00
#
_symmetry.space_group_name_H-M   'P 1'
#
loop_
_entity.id
_entity.type
_entity.pdbx_description
1 polymer ?
#
loop_
_entity_poly.entity_id
_entity_poly.type
_entity_poly.pdbx_seq_one_letter_code
_entity_poly.pdbx_strand_id
1 'polypeptide(L)'
;MKAVVADKGTCSFCPPKQTEDDVVAKTREQLNYYFSDQNLRRDKFLLSRTGPDGTGFVSVDELQNFNRLKSIVSGSSLSVAEVVLVAAAMSDLLEVSSDHRIRRKQPLKEHSRTTRKSFDRPDSKYLLVCGGHG
;
A
#
# COMPACT_ATOMS: atom_id res chain seq x y z
N MET A 1 -30.36 30.20 5.67
CA MET A 1 -29.12 30.69 6.30
C MET A 1 -28.14 29.52 6.44
N LYS A 2 -27.03 29.48 5.70
CA LYS A 2 -25.97 28.48 5.89
C LYS A 2 -24.84 29.17 6.65
N ALA A 3 -24.57 28.67 7.85
CA ALA A 3 -23.63 29.25 8.78
C ALA A 3 -22.19 29.07 8.29
N VAL A 4 -21.43 30.12 8.58
CA VAL A 4 -19.97 30.23 8.55
C VAL A 4 -19.29 28.98 9.11
N VAL A 5 -18.30 28.46 8.37
CA VAL A 5 -17.07 27.95 8.97
C VAL A 5 -15.91 28.72 8.35
N ALA A 6 -15.37 29.61 9.16
CA ALA A 6 -14.13 30.32 8.91
C ALA A 6 -13.00 29.49 9.52
N ASP A 7 -11.94 29.26 8.77
CA ASP A 7 -10.63 28.85 9.29
C ASP A 7 -9.59 29.61 8.44
N LYS A 8 -9.31 30.88 8.75
CA LYS A 8 -8.26 31.36 9.68
C LYS A 8 -6.94 30.62 9.44
N GLY A 9 -6.04 31.29 8.72
CA GLY A 9 -4.69 30.81 8.45
C GLY A 9 -3.97 30.35 9.71
N THR A 10 -3.32 29.20 9.59
CA THR A 10 -2.39 28.69 10.58
C THR A 10 -1.00 28.70 9.96
N CYS A 11 -0.26 29.77 10.22
CA CYS A 11 1.20 29.74 10.17
C CYS A 11 1.66 29.69 11.62
N SER A 12 1.79 28.47 12.15
CA SER A 12 2.22 28.24 13.53
C SER A 12 3.09 27.00 13.57
N PHE A 13 4.39 27.22 13.67
CA PHE A 13 5.41 26.24 14.03
C PHE A 13 5.14 25.76 15.47
N CYS A 14 4.11 24.93 15.62
CA CYS A 14 3.77 24.23 16.83
C CYS A 14 3.48 22.81 16.38
N PRO A 15 4.31 21.81 16.76
CA PRO A 15 4.01 20.43 16.41
C PRO A 15 2.65 20.12 17.04
N PRO A 16 1.59 19.84 16.26
CA PRO A 16 0.29 19.54 16.81
C PRO A 16 0.47 18.31 17.72
N LYS A 17 0.04 18.44 18.99
CA LYS A 17 -0.07 17.28 19.89
C LYS A 17 -0.95 16.27 19.17
N GLN A 18 -0.35 15.14 18.78
CA GLN A 18 -1.01 14.14 17.97
C GLN A 18 -2.28 13.69 18.68
N THR A 19 -3.44 14.01 18.11
CA THR A 19 -4.73 13.51 18.60
C THR A 19 -4.96 12.10 18.09
N GLU A 20 -5.82 11.34 18.76
CA GLU A 20 -6.12 9.96 18.38
C GLU A 20 -6.68 9.89 16.94
N ASP A 21 -7.48 10.88 16.53
CA ASP A 21 -7.99 11.02 15.17
C ASP A 21 -6.87 11.17 14.12
N ASP A 22 -5.80 11.91 14.43
CA ASP A 22 -4.63 12.06 13.54
C ASP A 22 -3.89 10.73 13.38
N VAL A 23 -3.78 9.96 14.47
CA VAL A 23 -3.17 8.64 14.45
C VAL A 23 -3.99 7.65 13.61
N VAL A 24 -5.32 7.69 13.74
CA VAL A 24 -6.24 6.89 12.90
C VAL A 24 -6.13 7.31 11.44
N ALA A 25 -6.12 8.61 11.13
CA ALA A 25 -6.00 9.12 9.77
C ALA A 25 -4.69 8.68 9.11
N LYS A 26 -3.54 8.84 9.79
CA LYS A 26 -2.23 8.38 9.32
C LYS A 26 -2.19 6.87 9.15
N THR A 27 -2.79 6.12 10.08
CA THR A 27 -2.88 4.66 9.99
C THR A 27 -3.69 4.24 8.76
N ARG A 28 -4.82 4.90 8.49
CA ARG A 28 -5.64 4.65 7.30
C ARG A 28 -4.84 4.87 6.01
N GLU A 29 -4.09 5.96 5.92
CA GLU A 29 -3.24 6.23 4.76
C GLU A 29 -2.16 5.15 4.58
N GLN A 30 -1.54 4.69 5.67
CA GLN A 30 -0.57 3.58 5.59
C GLN A 30 -1.21 2.27 5.16
N LEU A 31 -2.40 1.93 5.66
CA LEU A 31 -3.12 0.74 5.22
C LEU A 31 -3.44 0.82 3.73
N ASN A 32 -3.95 1.96 3.25
CA ASN A 32 -4.20 2.19 1.83
C ASN A 32 -2.92 2.02 0.99
N TYR A 33 -1.78 2.49 1.48
CA TYR A 33 -0.49 2.31 0.81
C TYR A 33 -0.05 0.85 0.78
N TYR A 34 -0.14 0.13 1.90
CA TYR A 34 0.26 -1.28 1.99
C TYR A 34 -0.56 -2.17 1.06
N PHE A 35 -1.86 -1.94 1.00
CA PHE A 35 -2.76 -2.64 0.11
C PHE A 35 -2.87 -1.98 -1.29
N SER A 36 -2.01 -1.02 -1.61
CA SER A 36 -1.93 -0.45 -2.96
C SER A 36 -1.44 -1.50 -3.96
N ASP A 37 -1.82 -1.35 -5.23
CA ASP A 37 -1.43 -2.30 -6.27
C ASP A 37 0.09 -2.36 -6.49
N GLN A 38 0.77 -1.22 -6.36
CA GLN A 38 2.22 -1.15 -6.52
C GLN A 38 2.95 -1.83 -5.35
N ASN A 39 2.46 -1.63 -4.12
CA ASN A 39 3.09 -2.22 -2.94
C ASN A 39 2.87 -3.73 -2.87
N LEU A 40 1.63 -4.20 -3.07
CA LEU A 40 1.32 -5.64 -3.00
C LEU A 40 2.14 -6.48 -3.99
N ARG A 41 2.51 -5.92 -5.15
CA ARG A 41 3.39 -6.61 -6.11
C ARG A 41 4.84 -6.75 -5.65
N ARG A 42 5.32 -5.82 -4.83
CA ARG A 42 6.72 -5.77 -4.38
C ARG A 42 6.89 -6.45 -3.03
N ASP A 43 5.90 -6.30 -2.16
CA ASP A 43 5.92 -6.81 -0.81
C ASP A 43 5.55 -8.29 -0.77
N LYS A 44 6.57 -9.14 -0.64
CA LYS A 44 6.39 -10.61 -0.63
C LYS A 44 5.56 -11.10 0.54
N PHE A 45 5.60 -10.40 1.68
CA PHE A 45 4.89 -10.79 2.89
C PHE A 45 3.38 -10.61 2.70
N LEU A 46 2.96 -9.42 2.29
CA LEU A 46 1.55 -9.15 2.00
C LEU A 46 1.06 -9.99 0.81
N LEU A 47 1.87 -10.18 -0.24
CA LEU A 47 1.49 -11.02 -1.37
C LEU A 47 1.30 -12.49 -0.96
N SER A 48 2.14 -13.00 -0.04
CA SER A 48 2.01 -14.37 0.47
C SER A 48 0.73 -14.58 1.28
N ARG A 49 0.20 -13.54 1.93
CA ARG A 49 -1.05 -13.62 2.70
C ARG A 49 -2.29 -13.33 1.86
N THR A 50 -2.19 -12.35 0.97
CA THR A 50 -3.31 -11.82 0.20
C THR A 50 -3.48 -12.53 -1.16
N GLY A 51 -2.48 -13.32 -1.57
CA GLY A 51 -2.46 -14.02 -2.85
C GLY A 51 -2.10 -13.11 -4.04
N PRO A 52 -1.95 -13.69 -5.24
CA PRO A 52 -1.59 -12.94 -6.46
C PRO A 52 -2.62 -11.87 -6.82
N ASP A 53 -3.89 -12.07 -6.46
CA ASP A 53 -5.00 -11.15 -6.76
C ASP A 53 -5.20 -10.06 -5.71
N GLY A 54 -4.54 -10.17 -4.55
CA GLY A 54 -4.65 -9.18 -3.47
C GLY A 54 -6.02 -9.14 -2.79
N THR A 55 -6.80 -10.22 -2.87
CA THR A 55 -8.15 -10.35 -2.26
C THR A 55 -8.19 -11.23 -1.00
N GLY A 56 -7.08 -11.87 -0.64
CA GLY A 56 -6.96 -12.68 0.57
C GLY A 56 -7.08 -11.89 1.87
N PHE A 57 -7.30 -12.62 2.96
CA PHE A 57 -7.47 -12.06 4.30
C PHE A 57 -6.16 -12.05 5.06
N VAL A 58 -5.85 -10.90 5.66
CA VAL A 58 -4.69 -10.69 6.54
C VAL A 58 -5.18 -10.50 7.97
N SER A 59 -4.65 -11.27 8.91
CA SER A 59 -5.00 -11.13 10.33
C SER A 59 -4.39 -9.86 10.93
N VAL A 60 -5.13 -9.18 11.80
CA VAL A 60 -4.65 -7.95 12.49
C VAL A 60 -3.39 -8.21 13.32
N ASP A 61 -3.19 -9.43 13.80
CA ASP A 61 -1.97 -9.84 14.53
C ASP A 61 -0.70 -9.65 13.70
N GLU A 62 -0.74 -9.95 12.39
CA GLU A 62 0.42 -9.72 11.52
C GLU A 62 0.60 -8.22 11.23
N LEU A 63 -0.51 -7.50 11.11
CA LEU A 63 -0.51 -6.04 10.90
C LEU A 63 0.07 -5.27 12.10
N GLN A 64 -0.13 -5.76 13.33
CA GLN A 64 0.40 -5.09 14.52
C GLN A 64 1.94 -5.16 14.59
N ASN A 65 2.57 -6.11 13.88
CA ASN A 65 4.02 -6.31 13.90
C ASN A 65 4.77 -5.37 12.94
N PHE A 66 4.07 -4.65 12.05
CA PHE A 66 4.72 -3.73 11.13
C PHE A 66 5.29 -2.52 11.89
N ASN A 67 6.60 -2.32 11.77
CA ASN A 67 7.30 -1.20 12.41
C ASN A 67 6.68 0.17 12.12
N ARG A 68 6.14 0.40 10.92
CA ARG A 68 5.53 1.67 10.56
C ARG A 68 4.23 1.93 11.32
N LEU A 69 3.38 0.91 11.51
CA LEU A 69 2.13 1.03 12.26
C LEU A 69 2.43 1.25 13.74
N LYS A 70 3.39 0.50 14.29
CA LYS A 70 3.89 0.70 15.66
C LYS A 70 4.40 2.13 15.86
N SER A 71 5.17 2.66 14.91
CA SER A 71 5.71 4.02 14.99
C SER A 71 4.62 5.10 14.99
N ILE A 72 3.50 4.89 14.29
CA ILE A 72 2.39 5.86 14.24
C ILE A 72 1.60 5.82 15.55
N VAL A 73 1.33 4.62 16.07
CA VAL A 73 0.53 4.40 17.27
C VAL A 73 1.33 4.61 18.56
N SER A 74 2.66 4.60 18.51
CA SER A 74 3.54 4.79 19.68
C SER A 74 3.29 6.10 20.46
N GLY A 75 2.59 7.08 19.87
CA GLY A 75 2.19 8.33 20.52
C GLY A 75 0.77 8.34 21.12
N SER A 76 0.01 7.24 20.98
CA SER A 76 -1.38 7.12 21.45
C SER A 76 -1.51 6.12 22.60
N SER A 77 -2.59 6.23 23.38
CA SER A 77 -2.89 5.26 24.45
C SER A 77 -3.52 3.95 23.93
N LEU A 78 -3.87 3.88 22.64
CA LEU A 78 -4.57 2.76 22.02
C LEU A 78 -3.60 1.68 21.51
N SER A 79 -4.07 0.43 21.45
CA SER A 79 -3.32 -0.66 20.84
C SER A 79 -3.30 -0.55 19.31
N VAL A 80 -2.20 -0.99 18.68
CA VAL A 80 -2.06 -0.95 17.21
C VAL A 80 -3.21 -1.70 16.51
N ALA A 81 -3.62 -2.85 17.06
CA ALA A 81 -4.71 -3.66 16.54
C ALA A 81 -6.04 -2.88 16.47
N GLU A 82 -6.41 -2.19 17.56
CA GLU A 82 -7.63 -1.38 17.65
C GLU A 82 -7.61 -0.25 16.61
N VAL A 83 -6.51 0.51 16.56
CA VAL A 83 -6.36 1.62 15.60
C VAL A 83 -6.46 1.12 14.17
N VAL A 84 -5.85 -0.02 13.85
CA VAL A 84 -5.91 -0.64 12.53
C VAL A 84 -7.33 -1.06 12.18
N LEU A 85 -8.08 -1.63 13.12
CA LEU A 85 -9.46 -2.07 12.90
C LEU A 85 -10.39 -0.88 12.60
N VAL A 86 -10.28 0.19 13.40
CA VAL A 86 -11.04 1.43 13.22
C VAL A 86 -10.67 2.10 11.89
N ALA A 87 -9.36 2.25 11.63
CA ALA A 87 -8.88 2.87 10.39
C ALA A 87 -9.29 2.09 9.14
N ALA A 88 -9.25 0.75 9.20
CA ALA A 88 -9.68 -0.12 8.11
C ALA A 88 -11.20 -0.03 7.88
N ALA A 89 -12.00 0.01 8.95
CA ALA A 89 -13.45 0.18 8.86
C ALA A 89 -13.84 1.54 8.24
N MET A 90 -13.06 2.58 8.49
CA MET A 90 -13.23 3.92 7.88
C MET A 90 -12.72 4.00 6.43
N SER A 91 -12.00 2.99 5.95
CA SER A 91 -11.45 3.00 4.59
C SER A 91 -12.41 2.37 3.58
N ASP A 92 -12.59 3.02 2.43
CA ASP A 92 -13.44 2.48 1.36
C ASP A 92 -12.75 1.36 0.56
N LEU A 93 -11.43 1.27 0.63
CA LEU A 93 -10.62 0.30 -0.12
C LEU A 93 -10.56 -1.09 0.54
N LEU A 94 -10.67 -1.12 1.87
CA LEU A 94 -10.52 -2.34 2.66
C LEU A 94 -11.85 -2.75 3.28
N GLU A 95 -11.92 -4.03 3.62
CA GLU A 95 -13.03 -4.62 4.35
C GLU A 95 -12.48 -5.36 5.56
N VAL A 96 -13.13 -5.13 6.69
CA VAL A 96 -12.85 -5.80 7.95
C VAL A 96 -13.88 -6.92 8.11
N SER A 97 -13.40 -8.14 8.34
CA SER A 97 -14.21 -9.30 8.70
C SER A 97 -14.43 -9.37 10.21
N SER A 98 -15.47 -10.09 10.63
CA SER A 98 -15.80 -10.30 12.05
C SER A 98 -14.67 -10.94 12.85
N ASP A 99 -13.79 -11.72 12.21
CA ASP A 99 -12.64 -12.37 12.83
C ASP A 99 -11.40 -11.47 13.00
N HIS A 100 -11.55 -10.14 12.94
CA HIS A 100 -10.44 -9.18 12.94
C HIS A 100 -9.43 -9.48 11.81
N ARG A 101 -9.96 -9.72 10.60
CA ARG A 101 -9.15 -9.94 9.39
C ARG A 101 -9.48 -8.88 8.36
N ILE A 102 -8.47 -8.37 7.68
CA ILE A 102 -8.57 -7.28 6.73
C ILE A 102 -8.29 -7.83 5.33
N ARG A 103 -9.16 -7.50 4.37
CA ARG A 103 -8.96 -7.80 2.95
C ARG A 103 -9.23 -6.58 2.10
N ARG A 104 -8.78 -6.63 0.84
CA ARG A 104 -9.12 -5.61 -0.16
C ARG A 104 -10.49 -5.92 -0.76
N LYS A 105 -11.35 -4.90 -0.90
CA LYS A 105 -12.67 -5.05 -1.55
C LYS A 105 -12.57 -5.27 -3.05
N GLN A 106 -11.58 -4.64 -3.68
CA GLN A 106 -11.36 -4.69 -5.12
C GLN A 106 -10.12 -5.52 -5.45
N PRO A 107 -10.20 -6.42 -6.45
CA PRO A 107 -9.03 -7.17 -6.90
C PRO A 107 -7.97 -6.24 -7.49
N LEU A 108 -6.71 -6.70 -7.47
CA LEU A 108 -5.61 -6.01 -8.12
C LEU A 108 -5.90 -5.83 -9.62
N LYS A 109 -5.79 -4.60 -10.13
CA LYS A 109 -5.83 -4.35 -11.58
C LYS A 109 -4.66 -5.07 -12.22
N GLU A 110 -4.91 -6.08 -13.04
CA GLU A 110 -3.93 -6.75 -13.91
C GLU A 110 -3.11 -5.67 -14.62
N HIS A 111 -1.84 -5.49 -14.24
CA HIS A 111 -0.94 -4.70 -15.06
C HIS A 111 -0.52 -5.69 -16.12
N SER A 112 -1.09 -5.54 -17.32
CA SER A 112 -0.56 -6.19 -18.50
C SER A 112 0.95 -6.05 -18.40
N ARG A 113 1.63 -7.20 -18.30
CA ARG A 113 3.08 -7.23 -18.48
C ARG A 113 3.28 -6.44 -19.75
N THR A 114 3.81 -5.22 -19.65
CA THR A 114 4.39 -4.56 -20.79
C THR A 114 5.51 -5.52 -21.14
N THR A 115 5.19 -6.44 -22.05
CA THR A 115 6.16 -7.20 -22.79
C THR A 115 7.18 -6.13 -23.11
N ARG A 116 8.42 -6.25 -22.61
CA ARG A 116 9.49 -5.49 -23.24
C ARG A 116 9.27 -5.81 -24.70
N LYS A 117 8.80 -4.84 -25.50
CA LYS A 117 8.68 -5.02 -26.93
C LYS A 117 10.07 -5.46 -27.28
N SER A 118 10.22 -6.76 -27.53
CA SER A 118 11.39 -7.33 -28.13
C SER A 118 11.52 -6.50 -29.38
N PHE A 119 12.38 -5.49 -29.33
CA PHE A 119 12.74 -4.73 -30.48
C PHE A 119 13.46 -5.78 -31.30
N ASP A 120 12.70 -6.43 -32.18
CA ASP A 120 13.19 -7.38 -33.15
C ASP A 120 14.36 -6.67 -33.83
N ARG A 121 15.57 -7.10 -33.46
CA ARG A 121 16.80 -6.53 -33.97
C ARG A 121 16.88 -7.13 -35.37
N PRO A 122 16.66 -6.36 -36.45
CA PRO A 122 16.69 -6.93 -37.78
C PRO A 122 18.06 -7.58 -37.99
N ASP A 123 18.00 -8.84 -38.40
CA ASP A 123 19.06 -9.73 -38.88
C ASP A 123 20.40 -9.02 -39.11
N SER A 124 21.37 -9.31 -38.24
CA SER A 124 22.76 -8.89 -38.42
C SER A 124 23.35 -9.70 -39.59
N LYS A 125 23.08 -9.23 -40.81
CA LYS A 125 23.58 -9.78 -42.08
C LYS A 125 25.08 -9.51 -42.32
N TYR A 126 25.90 -9.47 -41.27
CA TYR A 126 27.36 -9.37 -41.39
C TYR A 126 28.00 -10.69 -40.99
N LEU A 127 27.94 -11.67 -41.90
CA LEU A 127 28.89 -12.77 -41.89
C LEU A 127 30.23 -12.23 -42.41
N LEU A 128 31.17 -12.05 -41.49
CA LEU A 128 32.58 -11.88 -41.82
C LEU A 128 33.04 -13.11 -42.63
N VAL A 129 33.34 -12.92 -43.91
CA VAL A 129 34.16 -13.88 -44.67
C VAL A 129 35.61 -13.54 -44.34
N CYS A 130 36.18 -14.26 -43.37
CA CYS A 130 37.62 -14.29 -43.15
C CYS A 130 38.06 -15.73 -42.96
N GLY A 131 38.91 -16.22 -43.87
CA GLY A 131 39.59 -17.50 -43.72
C GLY A 131 39.87 -18.18 -45.05
N GLY A 132 40.73 -17.57 -45.87
CA GLY A 132 41.39 -18.28 -46.96
C GLY A 132 42.37 -19.32 -46.42
N HIS A 133 42.36 -20.51 -47.01
CA HIS A 133 43.42 -21.49 -46.88
C HIS A 133 43.58 -22.16 -48.25
N GLY A 134 44.79 -22.09 -48.80
CA GLY A 134 45.17 -22.61 -50.11
C GLY A 134 46.41 -21.90 -50.61
#